data_AF-Q04F90-F1
#
_entry.id   AF-Q04F90-F1
#
_cell.length_a   1.000
_cell.length_b   1.000
_cell.length_c   1.000
_cell.angle_alpha   90.00
_cell.angle_beta   90.00
_cell.angle_gamma   90.00
#
_symmetry.space_group_name_H-M   'P 1'
#
loop_
_entity.id
_entity.type
_entity.pdbx_description
1 polymer ?
#
loop_
_entity_poly.entity_id
_entity_poly.type
_entity_poly.pdbx_seq_one_letter_code
_entity_poly.pdbx_strand_id
1 'polypeptide(L)'
;MWFAMTLLPRQFIIMAKKELYKNKAFGWALKKIGVFPVDRNHPGPSAIKIPVKELRSGTRNFMIFPSGSRHSSKLEGGAVLIAKMSGRSLLPVVYQGPLKFVGLFRRGSTSVAFGPLIPVPKKADEKEIIISMQKAFSDLDKKINKNWVYIDPHPKRTNNNDK
;
A
#
# COMPACT_ATOMS: atom_id res chain seq x y z
N MET A 1 -3.72 10.18 1.16
CA MET A 1 -4.14 11.27 2.08
C MET A 1 -5.38 10.86 2.85
N TRP A 2 -6.50 10.51 2.20
CA TRP A 2 -7.73 10.08 2.87
C TRP A 2 -7.60 8.85 3.80
N PHE A 3 -6.83 7.82 3.41
CA PHE A 3 -6.57 6.67 4.29
C PHE A 3 -6.01 7.06 5.66
N ALA A 4 -5.08 8.02 5.70
CA ALA A 4 -4.49 8.48 6.95
C ALA A 4 -5.52 9.23 7.82
N MET A 5 -6.46 9.94 7.19
CA MET A 5 -7.50 10.71 7.88
C MET A 5 -8.61 9.80 8.43
N THR A 6 -8.98 8.73 7.71
CA THR A 6 -9.99 7.75 8.16
C THR A 6 -9.47 6.80 9.24
N LEU A 7 -8.15 6.71 9.43
CA LEU A 7 -7.52 5.76 10.36
C LEU A 7 -6.97 6.41 11.64
N LEU A 8 -7.14 7.72 11.84
CA LEU A 8 -6.85 8.39 13.11
C LEU A 8 -7.80 7.84 14.20
N PRO A 9 -7.31 7.42 15.39
CA PRO A 9 -6.07 7.84 16.07
C PRO A 9 -4.87 6.88 15.93
N ARG A 10 -4.86 5.94 14.98
CA ARG A 10 -3.78 4.96 14.84
C ARG A 10 -2.56 5.58 14.15
N GLN A 11 -1.36 5.39 14.71
CA GLN A 11 -0.11 5.81 14.10
C GLN A 11 0.28 4.82 12.99
N PHE A 12 0.64 5.35 11.81
CA PHE A 12 1.11 4.56 10.67
C PHE A 12 2.55 4.86 10.34
N ILE A 13 3.28 3.82 9.96
CA ILE A 13 4.57 3.92 9.29
C ILE A 13 4.38 3.60 7.80
N ILE A 14 5.03 4.40 6.95
CA ILE A 14 4.89 4.31 5.49
C ILE A 14 6.29 4.35 4.86
N MET A 15 6.49 3.57 3.80
CA MET A 15 7.69 3.64 2.97
C MET A 15 7.61 4.77 1.94
N ALA A 16 8.59 5.66 1.93
CA ALA A 16 8.74 6.67 0.88
C ALA A 16 10.09 6.55 0.16
N LYS A 17 10.08 6.93 -1.12
CA LYS A 17 11.28 7.03 -1.95
C LYS A 17 12.33 7.91 -1.28
N LYS A 18 13.59 7.45 -1.19
CA LYS A 18 14.70 8.22 -0.61
C LYS A 18 14.87 9.59 -1.27
N GLU A 19 14.50 9.72 -2.54
CA GLU A 19 14.59 10.98 -3.29
C GLU A 19 13.71 12.09 -2.69
N LEU A 20 12.59 11.72 -2.06
CA LEU A 20 11.68 12.68 -1.42
C LEU A 20 12.31 13.33 -0.18
N TYR A 21 13.37 12.74 0.38
CA TYR A 21 14.08 13.27 1.53
C TYR A 21 15.22 14.24 1.17
N LYS A 22 15.48 14.47 -0.13
CA LYS A 22 16.51 15.44 -0.55
C LYS A 22 16.19 16.86 -0.09
N ASN A 23 14.91 17.23 -0.03
CA ASN A 23 14.49 18.52 0.50
C ASN A 23 14.38 18.44 2.04
N LYS A 24 15.19 19.24 2.77
CA LYS A 24 15.26 19.21 4.24
C LYS A 24 13.92 19.47 4.92
N ALA A 25 13.13 20.42 4.41
CA ALA A 25 11.82 20.75 4.98
C ALA A 25 10.82 19.59 4.82
N PHE A 26 10.76 19.02 3.60
CA PHE A 26 9.86 17.89 3.31
C PHE A 26 10.30 16.61 4.05
N GLY A 27 11.60 16.34 4.07
CA GLY A 27 12.16 15.21 4.81
C GLY A 27 11.91 15.28 6.31
N TRP A 28 11.94 16.48 6.91
CA TRP A 28 11.61 16.67 8.33
C TRP A 28 10.13 16.41 8.62
N ALA A 29 9.22 16.93 7.77
CA ALA A 29 7.79 16.69 7.90
C ALA A 29 7.45 15.21 7.76
N LEU A 30 8.03 14.52 6.77
CA LEU A 30 7.85 13.08 6.56
C LEU A 30 8.30 12.25 7.76
N LYS A 31 9.46 12.58 8.35
CA LYS A 31 9.95 11.90 9.56
C LYS A 31 8.99 12.07 10.74
N LYS A 32 8.39 13.25 10.92
CA LYS A 32 7.40 13.50 11.98
C LYS A 32 6.14 12.66 11.82
N ILE A 33 5.73 12.38 10.58
CA ILE A 33 4.53 11.58 10.27
C ILE A 33 4.81 10.07 10.34
N GLY A 34 6.05 9.64 10.64
CA GLY A 34 6.41 8.22 10.73
C GLY A 34 6.75 7.58 9.37
N VAL A 35 7.05 8.39 8.36
CA VAL A 35 7.50 7.90 7.06
C VAL A 35 9.01 7.63 7.13
N PHE A 36 9.47 6.51 6.58
CA PHE A 36 10.89 6.18 6.49
C PHE A 36 11.37 6.08 5.03
N PRO A 37 12.62 6.50 4.75
CA PRO A 37 13.18 6.43 3.41
C PRO A 37 13.54 5.00 3.03
N VAL A 38 13.18 4.61 1.80
CA VAL A 38 13.56 3.33 1.20
C VAL A 38 14.10 3.58 -0.20
N ASP A 39 15.21 2.92 -0.49
CA ASP A 39 15.73 2.80 -1.85
C ASP A 39 14.96 1.69 -2.57
N ARG A 40 14.18 2.06 -3.59
CA ARG A 40 13.42 1.08 -4.39
C ARG A 40 14.26 0.43 -5.48
N ASN A 41 15.38 1.04 -5.88
CA ASN A 41 16.26 0.49 -6.91
C ASN A 41 17.16 -0.60 -6.32
N HIS A 42 17.61 -0.38 -5.08
CA HIS A 42 18.38 -1.35 -4.30
C HIS A 42 17.75 -1.50 -2.91
N PRO A 43 16.67 -2.29 -2.78
CA PRO A 43 16.01 -2.49 -1.50
C PRO A 43 16.94 -3.20 -0.52
N GLY A 44 17.53 -2.43 0.40
CA GLY A 44 18.35 -2.96 1.48
C GLY A 44 17.51 -3.71 2.52
N PRO A 45 18.15 -4.53 3.39
CA PRO A 45 17.47 -5.27 4.46
C PRO A 45 16.72 -4.37 5.46
N SER A 46 17.06 -3.08 5.52
CA SER A 46 16.36 -2.07 6.31
C SER A 46 14.89 -1.87 5.89
N ALA A 47 14.56 -2.07 4.61
CA ALA A 47 13.20 -1.94 4.09
C ALA A 47 12.21 -2.93 4.74
N ILE A 48 12.71 -4.08 5.20
CA ILE A 48 11.92 -5.11 5.89
C ILE A 48 12.11 -5.03 7.41
N LYS A 49 13.35 -4.81 7.88
CA LYS A 49 13.65 -4.80 9.33
C LYS A 49 12.93 -3.68 10.09
N ILE A 50 12.87 -2.47 9.53
CA ILE A 50 12.22 -1.31 10.15
C ILE A 50 10.73 -1.60 10.40
N PRO A 51 9.91 -1.96 9.38
CA PRO A 51 8.49 -2.22 9.62
C PRO A 51 8.26 -3.42 10.52
N VAL A 52 9.08 -4.47 10.45
CA VAL A 52 8.97 -5.62 11.36
C VAL A 52 9.19 -5.21 12.82
N LYS A 53 10.19 -4.36 13.10
CA LYS A 53 10.46 -3.86 14.46
C LYS A 53 9.30 -3.04 15.01
N GLU A 54 8.78 -2.11 14.22
CA GLU A 54 7.65 -1.24 14.60
C GLU A 54 6.35 -2.01 14.78
N LEU A 55 6.09 -3.01 13.92
CA LEU A 55 4.93 -3.89 14.07
C LEU A 55 5.02 -4.78 15.31
N ARG A 56 6.24 -5.19 15.70
CA ARG A 56 6.46 -5.97 16.93
C ARG A 56 6.31 -5.14 18.20
N SER A 57 6.75 -3.87 18.20
CA SER A 57 6.56 -2.99 19.35
C SER A 57 5.08 -2.70 19.63
N GLY A 58 4.22 -2.83 18.61
CA GLY A 58 2.76 -2.69 18.74
C GLY A 58 2.28 -1.24 18.84
N THR A 59 3.17 -0.27 18.75
CA THR A 59 2.85 1.16 18.80
C THR A 59 2.28 1.66 17.48
N ARG A 60 2.67 1.07 16.35
CA ARG A 60 2.37 1.58 15.00
C ARG A 60 1.93 0.48 14.04
N ASN A 61 1.08 0.85 13.10
CA ASN A 61 0.66 0.00 11.99
C ASN A 61 1.49 0.31 10.74
N PHE A 62 1.67 -0.67 9.86
CA PHE A 62 2.43 -0.49 8.64
C PHE A 62 1.53 -0.52 7.42
N MET A 63 1.64 0.51 6.58
CA MET A 63 0.89 0.62 5.33
C MET A 63 1.83 0.46 4.14
N ILE A 64 1.53 -0.49 3.27
CA ILE A 64 2.26 -0.78 2.03
C ILE A 64 1.27 -0.96 0.89
N PHE A 65 1.65 -0.49 -0.29
CA PHE A 65 0.95 -0.83 -1.52
C PHE A 65 1.60 -2.09 -2.10
N PRO A 66 0.87 -3.22 -2.18
CA PRO A 66 1.46 -4.48 -2.65
C PRO A 66 1.77 -4.46 -4.14
N SER A 67 1.22 -3.51 -4.90
CA SER A 67 1.54 -3.29 -6.29
C SER A 67 2.60 -2.20 -6.41
N GLY A 68 3.84 -2.58 -6.77
CA GLY A 68 4.99 -1.66 -6.92
C GLY A 68 4.81 -0.61 -8.01
N SER A 69 3.85 -0.79 -8.91
CA SER A 69 3.42 0.19 -9.92
C SER A 69 1.93 0.04 -10.20
N ARG A 70 1.21 1.13 -10.48
CA ARG A 70 -0.24 1.13 -10.76
C ARG A 70 -0.68 0.19 -11.90
N HIS A 71 0.27 -0.37 -12.66
CA HIS A 71 0.07 -1.28 -13.79
C HIS A 71 0.42 -2.74 -13.51
N SER A 72 0.97 -3.08 -12.34
CA SER A 72 1.34 -4.47 -12.04
C SER A 72 0.23 -5.12 -11.23
N SER A 73 -0.50 -6.06 -11.83
CA SER A 73 -1.44 -6.96 -11.16
C SER A 73 -0.73 -7.99 -10.26
N LYS A 74 0.59 -8.12 -10.38
CA LYS A 74 1.40 -8.97 -9.51
C LYS A 74 1.63 -8.26 -8.18
N LEU A 75 1.01 -8.79 -7.11
CA LEU A 75 1.33 -8.34 -5.76
C LEU A 75 2.75 -8.79 -5.42
N GLU A 76 3.55 -7.85 -4.95
CA GLU A 76 4.88 -8.10 -4.44
C GLU A 76 4.79 -8.77 -3.06
N GLY A 77 5.55 -9.86 -2.88
CA GLY A 77 5.60 -10.66 -1.66
C GLY A 77 6.12 -9.92 -0.42
N GLY A 78 6.69 -8.72 -0.59
CA GLY A 78 7.24 -7.93 0.52
C GLY A 78 6.25 -7.66 1.66
N ALA A 79 4.96 -7.48 1.34
CA ALA A 79 3.91 -7.31 2.35
C ALA A 79 3.69 -8.59 3.19
N VAL A 80 3.67 -9.75 2.53
CA VAL A 80 3.49 -11.06 3.18
C VAL A 80 4.70 -11.42 4.02
N LEU A 81 5.91 -11.15 3.52
CA LEU A 81 7.15 -11.36 4.27
C LEU A 81 7.19 -10.52 5.57
N ILE A 82 6.84 -9.24 5.50
CA ILE A 82 6.77 -8.36 6.68
C ILE A 82 5.73 -8.88 7.69
N ALA A 83 4.55 -9.28 7.23
CA ALA A 83 3.50 -9.84 8.08
C ALA A 83 3.96 -11.14 8.77
N LYS A 84 4.60 -12.04 8.02
CA LYS A 84 5.13 -13.33 8.52
C LYS A 84 6.23 -13.14 9.57
N MET A 85 7.15 -12.20 9.35
CA MET A 85 8.23 -11.90 10.29
C MET A 85 7.74 -11.17 11.55
N SER A 86 6.76 -10.27 11.40
CA SER A 86 6.18 -9.52 12.51
C SER A 86 5.14 -10.31 13.32
N GLY A 87 4.54 -11.35 12.73
CA GLY A 87 3.44 -12.12 13.33
C GLY A 87 2.12 -11.34 13.37
N ARG A 88 1.93 -10.37 12.47
CA ARG A 88 0.73 -9.53 12.39
C ARG A 88 -0.14 -9.94 11.20
N SER A 89 -1.44 -9.73 11.32
CA SER A 89 -2.40 -9.95 10.24
C SER A 89 -2.33 -8.85 9.18
N LEU A 90 -2.69 -9.19 7.94
CA LEU A 90 -2.85 -8.25 6.84
C LEU A 90 -4.30 -7.73 6.82
N LEU A 91 -4.48 -6.44 6.51
CA LEU A 91 -5.79 -5.82 6.31
C LEU A 91 -5.85 -5.29 4.86
N PRO A 92 -6.66 -5.87 3.97
CA PRO A 92 -6.83 -5.36 2.62
C PRO A 92 -7.69 -4.10 2.66
N VAL A 93 -7.21 -3.04 2.00
CA VAL A 93 -7.92 -1.76 1.92
C VAL A 93 -7.96 -1.27 0.48
N VAL A 94 -9.16 -0.92 0.00
CA VAL A 94 -9.40 -0.39 -1.34
C VAL A 94 -9.87 1.05 -1.24
N TYR A 95 -9.40 1.89 -2.16
CA TYR A 95 -9.85 3.27 -2.34
C TYR A 95 -10.36 3.45 -3.75
N GLN A 96 -11.57 3.98 -3.85
CA GLN A 96 -12.18 4.39 -5.11
C GLN A 96 -12.57 5.87 -5.00
N GLY A 97 -12.08 6.68 -5.92
CA GLY A 97 -12.39 8.10 -5.93
C GLY A 97 -11.74 8.84 -7.10
N PRO A 98 -12.00 10.16 -7.24
CA PRO A 98 -11.52 10.95 -8.36
C PRO A 98 -9.99 10.98 -8.35
N LEU A 99 -9.42 10.74 -9.53
CA LEU A 99 -7.98 10.67 -9.77
C LEU A 99 -7.31 12.06 -9.78
N LYS A 100 -8.10 13.13 -9.98
CA LYS A 100 -7.61 14.52 -10.08
C LYS A 100 -7.82 15.26 -8.76
N PHE A 101 -6.80 16.00 -8.32
CA PHE A 101 -6.85 16.88 -7.15
C PHE A 101 -8.03 17.86 -7.16
N VAL A 102 -8.45 18.34 -8.33
CA VAL A 102 -9.63 19.22 -8.48
C VAL A 102 -10.94 18.48 -8.16
N GLY A 103 -11.01 17.18 -8.43
CA GLY A 103 -12.14 16.33 -8.08
C GLY A 103 -12.20 15.97 -6.60
N LEU A 104 -11.08 16.08 -5.85
CA LEU A 104 -11.06 15.82 -4.41
C LEU A 104 -11.84 16.85 -3.58
N PHE A 105 -12.09 18.05 -4.12
CA PHE A 105 -12.89 19.09 -3.47
C PHE A 105 -14.40 18.98 -3.77
N ARG A 106 -14.81 18.09 -4.68
CA ARG A 106 -16.23 17.79 -4.90
C ARG A 106 -16.72 16.82 -3.82
N ARG A 107 -17.73 17.25 -3.06
CA ARG A 107 -18.35 16.49 -1.97
C ARG A 107 -18.97 15.19 -2.52
N GLY A 108 -18.64 14.04 -1.93
CA GLY A 108 -19.32 12.76 -2.18
C GLY A 108 -18.66 11.76 -3.14
N SER A 109 -17.45 12.01 -3.66
CA SER A 109 -16.83 11.13 -4.67
C SER A 109 -15.76 10.17 -4.15
N THR A 110 -15.56 10.03 -2.84
CA THR A 110 -14.46 9.24 -2.27
C THR A 110 -15.02 8.13 -1.38
N SER A 111 -14.71 6.88 -1.75
CA SER A 111 -15.07 5.68 -0.99
C SER A 111 -13.82 4.90 -0.60
N VAL A 112 -13.78 4.48 0.67
CA VAL A 112 -12.75 3.60 1.22
C VAL A 112 -13.45 2.39 1.80
N ALA A 113 -13.02 1.18 1.43
CA ALA A 113 -13.48 -0.04 2.09
C ALA A 113 -12.32 -0.81 2.70
N PHE A 114 -12.60 -1.37 3.87
CA PHE A 114 -11.73 -2.26 4.60
C PHE A 114 -12.29 -3.68 4.47
N GLY A 115 -11.43 -4.64 4.15
CA GLY A 115 -11.81 -6.05 4.09
C GLY A 115 -11.51 -6.81 5.38
N PRO A 116 -11.67 -8.14 5.33
CA PRO A 116 -11.41 -9.00 6.48
C PRO A 116 -9.91 -9.06 6.81
N LEU A 117 -9.58 -9.23 8.10
CA LEU A 117 -8.22 -9.50 8.53
C LEU A 117 -7.77 -10.87 8.01
N ILE A 118 -6.64 -10.91 7.33
CA ILE A 118 -6.01 -12.13 6.83
C ILE A 118 -4.86 -12.50 7.78
N PRO A 119 -5.01 -13.54 8.63
CA PRO A 119 -3.92 -13.99 9.49
C PRO A 119 -2.81 -14.62 8.65
N VAL A 120 -1.56 -14.32 9.00
CA VAL A 120 -0.37 -14.82 8.29
C VAL A 120 0.43 -15.69 9.28
N PRO A 121 0.15 -17.00 9.37
CA PRO A 121 0.88 -17.87 10.27
C PRO A 121 2.31 -18.10 9.76
N LYS A 122 3.27 -18.29 10.67
CA LYS A 122 4.70 -18.45 10.34
C LYS A 122 5.00 -19.64 9.42
N LYS A 123 4.11 -20.63 9.36
CA LYS A 123 4.26 -21.84 8.53
C LYS A 123 3.46 -21.82 7.22
N ALA A 124 2.67 -20.77 6.95
CA ALA A 124 1.90 -20.71 5.71
C ALA A 124 2.79 -20.48 4.47
N ASP A 125 2.32 -21.02 3.36
CA ASP A 125 2.84 -20.73 2.03
C ASP A 125 2.50 -19.27 1.66
N GLU A 126 3.52 -18.56 1.19
CA GLU A 126 3.39 -17.17 0.75
C GLU A 126 2.45 -17.05 -0.45
N LYS A 127 2.46 -18.04 -1.35
CA LYS A 127 1.61 -18.04 -2.55
C LYS A 127 0.13 -18.07 -2.21
N GLU A 128 -0.27 -18.94 -1.29
CA GLU A 128 -1.66 -19.06 -0.84
C GLU A 128 -2.16 -17.75 -0.22
N ILE A 129 -1.31 -17.09 0.58
CA ILE A 129 -1.65 -15.80 1.18
C ILE A 129 -1.81 -14.73 0.10
N ILE A 130 -0.91 -14.67 -0.89
CA ILE A 130 -1.02 -13.72 -2.00
C ILE A 130 -2.33 -13.93 -2.78
N ILE A 131 -2.69 -15.18 -3.06
CA ILE A 131 -3.95 -15.52 -3.75
C ILE A 131 -5.16 -15.10 -2.91
N SER A 132 -5.15 -15.39 -1.60
CA SER A 132 -6.23 -14.99 -0.70
C SER A 132 -6.39 -13.47 -0.63
N MET A 133 -5.26 -12.74 -0.65
CA MET A 133 -5.22 -11.29 -0.62
C MET A 133 -5.71 -10.70 -1.95
N GLN A 134 -5.33 -11.29 -3.09
CA GLN A 134 -5.86 -10.92 -4.42
C GLN A 134 -7.39 -11.09 -4.48
N LYS A 135 -7.89 -12.21 -3.95
CA LYS A 135 -9.32 -12.47 -3.87
C LYS A 135 -10.01 -11.42 -3.00
N ALA A 136 -9.49 -11.15 -1.81
CA ALA A 136 -10.05 -10.14 -0.91
C ALA A 136 -10.07 -8.74 -1.53
N PHE A 137 -9.04 -8.34 -2.28
CA PHE A 137 -9.03 -7.08 -3.01
C PHE A 137 -10.09 -7.04 -4.12
N SER A 138 -10.23 -8.12 -4.88
CA SER A 138 -11.21 -8.21 -5.97
C SER A 138 -12.65 -8.17 -5.44
N ASP A 139 -12.90 -8.83 -4.31
CA ASP A 139 -14.21 -8.84 -3.66
C ASP A 139 -14.56 -7.45 -3.09
N LEU A 140 -13.59 -6.74 -2.52
CA LEU A 140 -13.76 -5.37 -2.04
C LEU A 140 -14.05 -4.39 -3.18
N ASP A 141 -13.32 -4.51 -4.29
CA ASP A 141 -13.47 -3.63 -5.44
C ASP A 141 -14.89 -3.73 -6.03
N LYS A 142 -15.39 -4.97 -6.19
CA LYS A 142 -16.77 -5.25 -6.61
C LYS A 142 -17.81 -4.70 -5.64
N LYS A 143 -17.52 -4.69 -4.33
CA LYS A 143 -18.45 -4.27 -3.28
C LYS A 143 -18.60 -2.75 -3.20
N ILE A 144 -17.56 -1.99 -3.53
CA ILE A 144 -17.62 -0.52 -3.51
C ILE A 144 -18.38 0.01 -4.73
N ASN A 145 -18.04 -0.44 -5.95
CA ASN A 145 -18.74 -0.04 -7.17
C ASN A 145 -18.42 -0.98 -8.35
N LYS A 146 -19.43 -1.67 -8.90
CA LYS A 146 -19.29 -2.60 -10.05
C LYS A 146 -18.85 -1.91 -11.35
N ASN A 147 -19.08 -0.60 -11.47
CA ASN A 147 -18.83 0.17 -12.70
C ASN A 147 -17.57 1.04 -12.62
N TRP A 148 -16.83 1.00 -11.51
CA TRP A 148 -15.61 1.80 -11.37
C TRP A 148 -14.44 1.06 -12.02
N VAL A 149 -14.07 1.52 -13.21
CA VAL A 149 -12.85 1.07 -13.90
C VAL A 149 -11.78 2.13 -13.65
N TYR A 150 -10.64 1.72 -13.10
CA TYR A 150 -9.48 2.60 -13.03
C TYR A 150 -9.01 2.91 -14.46
N ILE A 151 -9.30 4.12 -14.94
CA ILE A 151 -8.78 4.64 -16.20
C ILE A 151 -7.43 5.28 -15.89
N ASP A 152 -6.34 4.62 -16.28
CA ASP A 152 -5.02 5.17 -16.04
C ASP A 152 -4.79 6.43 -16.90
N PRO A 153 -4.46 7.59 -16.29
CA PRO A 153 -4.25 8.81 -17.05
C PRO A 153 -2.92 8.82 -17.82
N HIS A 154 -2.02 7.85 -17.64
CA HIS A 154 -0.71 7.75 -18.30
C HIS A 154 -0.47 6.32 -18.82
N PRO A 155 -1.23 5.87 -19.83
CA PRO A 155 -1.04 4.53 -20.39
C PRO A 155 0.42 4.37 -20.84
N LYS A 156 1.05 3.25 -20.46
CA LYS A 156 2.36 2.88 -21.00
C LYS A 156 2.27 2.92 -22.53
N ARG A 157 3.15 3.67 -23.20
CA ARG A 157 3.35 3.54 -24.65
C ARG A 157 3.75 2.09 -24.92
N THR A 158 2.85 1.30 -25.48
CA THR A 158 3.19 0.02 -26.11
C THR A 158 4.02 0.34 -27.33
N ASN A 159 5.34 0.15 -27.24
CA ASN A 159 6.19 0.12 -28.43
C ASN A 159 5.84 -1.18 -29.18
N ASN A 160 4.99 -1.06 -30.21
CA ASN A 160 4.87 -2.05 -31.27
C ASN A 160 6.24 -2.14 -31.95
N ASN A 161 7.05 -3.14 -31.64
CA ASN A 161 8.25 -3.51 -32.41
C ASN A 161 8.64 -4.96 -32.12
N ASP A 162 7.68 -5.88 -32.18
CA ASP A 162 7.95 -7.30 -32.41
C ASP A 162 6.83 -7.83 -33.34
N LYS A 163 7.08 -7.74 -34.64
CA LYS A 163 6.47 -8.55 -35.70
C LYS A 163 7.60 -9.18 -36.49
#